data_AF-A0A0J9W2S6-F1
#
_entry.id   AF-A0A0J9W2S6-F1
#
_cell.length_a   1.000
_cell.length_b   1.000
_cell.length_c   1.000
_cell.angle_alpha   90.00
_cell.angle_beta   90.00
_cell.angle_gamma   90.00
#
_symmetry.space_group_name_H-M   'P 1'
#
loop_
_entity.id
_entity.type
_entity.pdbx_description
1 polymer ?
#
loop_
_entity_poly.entity_id
_entity_poly.type
_entity_poly.pdbx_seq_one_letter_code
_entity_poly.pdbx_strand_id
1 'polypeptide(L)'
;MNNGLNRLYSTEASSWIKPFFEQMAYQSPALVMIAGAIQLYMDDGNRGMSVKSMEYTDLALQTFRQELSTRYERMHLATICAGLLVCSLCLLQTQPWTKYLELIVDVYDLRTKLSNVGQISNDLHTQHLLEVLGVMDLPSSVIGRVNPSIGVWKLFRRLQDDRDEGRATGVEVVSGIPRSLLDIFASIMDNDPEYTETRFWDWPGQVGESLQCHYWECWRLAGILEVRRRRRMERKARGLPDREDGTSRKGPDTEVVLCRLISSIDALQKAFEEPRNQHLLVHNGLPYAVVNAGLEVPLLKQHPTWKATLDDVRNSLLGTDSFDLINTLFEMLDEAWADGTNSFDIEGAARSRNLELAIF
;
A
#
# COMPACT_ATOMS: atom_id res chain seq x y z
N MET A 1 14.03 -4.45 19.47
CA MET A 1 12.70 -5.10 19.53
C MET A 1 11.95 -4.69 18.28
N ASN A 2 12.04 -5.51 17.23
CA ASN A 2 11.25 -5.34 16.01
C ASN A 2 9.83 -5.80 16.36
N ASN A 3 8.97 -4.87 16.78
CA ASN A 3 7.57 -5.17 17.04
C ASN A 3 6.87 -5.41 15.69
N GLY A 4 6.00 -6.42 15.59
CA GLY A 4 5.28 -6.71 14.35
C GLY A 4 4.50 -5.51 13.80
N LEU A 5 4.06 -4.61 14.69
CA LEU A 5 3.42 -3.36 14.29
C LEU A 5 4.33 -2.43 13.48
N ASN A 6 5.66 -2.41 13.71
CA ASN A 6 6.56 -1.56 12.93
C ASN A 6 6.62 -1.98 11.46
N ARG A 7 6.28 -3.23 11.13
CA ARG A 7 6.22 -3.71 9.74
C ARG A 7 5.04 -3.14 8.96
N LEU A 8 4.05 -2.57 9.66
CA LEU A 8 2.91 -1.91 9.04
C LEU A 8 3.22 -0.46 8.65
N TYR A 9 4.41 0.07 8.94
CA TYR A 9 4.79 1.46 8.69
C TYR A 9 6.00 1.52 7.77
N SER A 10 6.02 2.54 6.92
CA SER A 10 7.10 2.84 5.98
C SER A 10 7.81 4.18 6.31
N THR A 11 7.49 4.79 7.46
CA THR A 11 8.19 5.97 8.01
C THR A 11 9.22 5.59 9.07
N GLU A 12 9.54 6.49 10.00
CA GLU A 12 10.06 6.10 11.30
C GLU A 12 8.93 5.58 12.20
N ALA A 13 9.27 4.80 13.22
CA ALA A 13 8.34 4.52 14.32
C ALA A 13 8.04 5.84 15.03
N SER A 14 6.99 6.54 14.60
CA SER A 14 6.65 7.85 15.15
C SER A 14 6.48 7.72 16.67
N SER A 15 7.03 8.69 17.41
CA SER A 15 6.98 8.66 18.87
C SER A 15 5.55 8.69 19.42
N TRP A 16 4.57 9.12 18.64
CA TRP A 16 3.17 9.21 19.04
C TRP A 16 2.34 7.97 18.66
N ILE A 17 2.76 7.15 17.68
CA ILE A 17 2.06 5.89 17.30
C ILE A 17 2.00 4.92 18.48
N LYS A 18 3.11 4.78 19.22
CA LYS A 18 3.16 3.86 20.37
C LYS A 18 2.15 4.26 21.46
N PRO A 19 2.15 5.51 21.97
CA PRO A 19 1.12 5.99 22.88
C PRO A 19 -0.31 5.86 22.31
N PHE A 20 -0.49 6.07 21.01
CA PHE A 20 -1.79 5.89 20.35
C PHE A 20 -2.29 4.45 20.47
N PHE A 21 -1.48 3.45 20.13
CA PHE A 21 -1.86 2.04 20.28
C PHE A 21 -2.09 1.64 21.72
N GLU A 22 -1.28 2.13 22.67
CA GLU A 22 -1.49 1.90 24.11
C GLU A 22 -2.88 2.42 24.53
N GLN A 23 -3.25 3.63 24.10
CA GLN A 23 -4.55 4.21 24.39
C GLN A 23 -5.71 3.44 23.74
N MET A 24 -5.56 3.00 22.48
CA MET A 24 -6.60 2.21 21.80
C MET A 24 -6.76 0.83 22.43
N ALA A 25 -5.66 0.20 22.86
CA ALA A 25 -5.65 -1.09 23.55
C ALA A 25 -6.43 -1.07 24.87
N TYR A 26 -6.36 0.02 25.64
CA TYR A 26 -7.19 0.20 26.84
C TYR A 26 -8.70 0.23 26.55
N GLN A 27 -9.10 0.56 25.32
CA GLN A 27 -10.50 0.73 24.93
C GLN A 27 -11.09 -0.46 24.15
N SER A 28 -10.24 -1.33 23.59
CA SER A 28 -10.64 -2.45 22.75
C SER A 28 -9.87 -3.72 23.12
N PRO A 29 -10.50 -4.68 23.82
CA PRO A 29 -9.96 -6.02 24.00
C PRO A 29 -9.67 -6.72 22.67
N ALA A 30 -10.51 -6.47 21.65
CA ALA A 30 -10.31 -7.04 20.32
C ALA A 30 -8.98 -6.60 19.71
N LEU A 31 -8.63 -5.31 19.81
CA LEU A 31 -7.37 -4.77 19.29
C LEU A 31 -6.16 -5.50 19.88
N VAL A 32 -6.16 -5.73 21.20
CA VAL A 32 -5.05 -6.44 21.89
C VAL A 32 -4.91 -7.86 21.37
N MET A 33 -6.04 -8.58 21.23
CA MET A 33 -6.05 -9.94 20.74
C MET A 33 -5.60 -10.03 19.27
N ILE A 34 -6.02 -9.10 18.42
CA ILE A 34 -5.61 -9.09 17.01
C ILE A 34 -4.13 -8.73 16.87
N ALA A 35 -3.63 -7.74 17.64
CA ALA A 35 -2.21 -7.43 17.66
C ALA A 35 -1.36 -8.63 18.11
N GLY A 36 -1.83 -9.38 19.12
CA GLY A 36 -1.21 -10.64 19.53
C GLY A 36 -1.23 -11.70 18.43
N ALA A 37 -2.31 -11.80 17.65
CA ALA A 37 -2.43 -12.75 16.55
C ALA A 37 -1.46 -12.42 15.41
N ILE A 38 -1.30 -11.13 15.08
CA ILE A 38 -0.30 -10.65 14.14
C ILE A 38 1.11 -11.01 14.62
N GLN A 39 1.42 -10.76 15.90
CA GLN A 39 2.75 -11.09 16.44
C GLN A 39 3.01 -12.60 16.40
N LEU A 40 2.04 -13.44 16.77
CA LEU A 40 2.17 -14.90 16.72
C LEU A 40 2.34 -15.42 15.29
N TYR A 41 1.59 -14.87 14.33
CA TYR A 41 1.78 -15.18 12.91
C TYR A 41 3.21 -14.83 12.46
N MET A 42 3.72 -13.67 12.91
CA MET A 42 5.08 -13.26 12.60
C MET A 42 6.14 -14.14 13.27
N ASP A 43 5.89 -14.62 14.48
CA ASP A 43 6.79 -15.51 15.22
C ASP A 43 6.86 -16.92 14.60
N ASP A 44 5.76 -17.38 13.98
CA ASP A 44 5.73 -18.65 13.24
C ASP A 44 6.56 -18.60 11.94
N GLY A 45 6.60 -17.43 11.29
CA GLY A 45 7.36 -17.18 10.05
C GLY A 45 6.99 -18.14 8.91
N ASN A 46 7.98 -18.52 8.09
CA ASN A 46 7.82 -19.44 6.95
C ASN A 46 7.37 -20.88 7.29
N ARG A 47 7.12 -21.22 8.57
CA ARG A 47 6.72 -22.58 8.96
C ARG A 47 5.23 -22.86 8.74
N GLY A 48 4.48 -21.86 8.30
CA GLY A 48 3.02 -21.86 8.33
C GLY A 48 2.50 -21.65 9.76
N MET A 49 1.23 -21.24 9.88
CA MET A 49 0.63 -21.03 11.19
C MET A 49 0.62 -22.29 12.04
N SER A 50 1.17 -22.19 13.25
CA SER A 50 1.04 -23.24 14.25
C SER A 50 -0.41 -23.37 14.71
N VAL A 51 -0.78 -24.55 15.22
CA VAL A 51 -2.13 -24.79 15.78
C VAL A 51 -2.49 -23.75 16.84
N LYS A 52 -1.52 -23.36 17.68
CA LYS A 52 -1.70 -22.34 18.71
C LYS A 52 -2.00 -20.96 18.10
N SER A 53 -1.31 -20.58 17.03
CA SER A 53 -1.56 -19.32 16.33
C SER A 53 -2.91 -19.32 15.61
N MET A 54 -3.34 -20.46 15.08
CA MET A 54 -4.68 -20.62 14.50
C MET A 54 -5.77 -20.45 15.56
N GLU A 55 -5.67 -21.16 16.69
CA GLU A 55 -6.62 -21.05 17.81
C GLU A 55 -6.68 -19.62 18.36
N TYR A 56 -5.52 -18.95 18.46
CA TYR A 56 -5.45 -17.58 18.93
C TYR A 56 -6.06 -16.59 17.93
N THR A 57 -5.84 -16.80 16.63
CA THR A 57 -6.46 -16.02 15.56
C THR A 57 -7.98 -16.16 15.59
N ASP A 58 -8.49 -17.39 15.74
CA ASP A 58 -9.92 -17.64 15.87
C ASP A 58 -10.52 -16.92 17.07
N LEU A 59 -9.85 -16.99 18.23
CA LEU A 59 -10.27 -16.27 19.43
C LEU A 59 -10.25 -14.76 19.24
N ALA A 60 -9.23 -14.21 18.57
CA ALA A 60 -9.14 -12.79 18.26
C ALA A 60 -10.29 -12.33 17.36
N LEU A 61 -10.61 -13.10 16.31
CA LEU A 61 -11.72 -12.80 15.40
C LEU A 61 -13.09 -12.93 16.08
N GLN A 62 -13.28 -13.91 16.97
CA GLN A 62 -14.50 -14.03 17.78
C GLN A 62 -14.68 -12.82 18.70
N THR A 63 -13.60 -12.42 19.39
CA THR A 63 -13.60 -11.25 20.27
C THR A 63 -13.94 -9.97 19.50
N PHE A 64 -13.36 -9.80 18.30
CA PHE A 64 -13.68 -8.66 17.43
C PHE A 64 -15.14 -8.64 16.99
N ARG A 65 -15.69 -9.78 16.55
CA ARG A 65 -17.11 -9.88 16.15
C ARG A 65 -18.06 -9.54 17.31
N GLN A 66 -17.74 -10.00 18.52
CA GLN A 66 -18.51 -9.67 19.72
C GLN A 66 -18.41 -8.18 20.07
N GLU A 67 -17.22 -7.58 19.98
CA GLU A 67 -17.05 -6.15 20.20
C GLU A 67 -17.86 -5.33 19.19
N LEU A 68 -17.79 -5.70 17.90
CA LEU A 68 -18.51 -5.03 16.82
C LEU A 68 -20.03 -5.08 17.03
N SER A 69 -20.59 -6.23 17.45
CA SER A 69 -22.03 -6.36 17.69
C SER A 69 -22.53 -5.52 18.86
N THR A 70 -21.65 -5.16 19.81
CA THR A 70 -22.00 -4.27 20.93
C THR A 70 -21.82 -2.78 20.61
N ARG A 71 -21.04 -2.44 19.58
CA ARG A 71 -20.55 -1.08 19.31
C ARG A 71 -20.94 -0.52 17.95
N TYR A 72 -21.73 -1.24 17.16
CA TYR A 72 -22.08 -0.84 15.78
C TYR A 72 -22.80 0.51 15.66
N GLU A 73 -23.52 0.96 16.69
CA GLU A 73 -24.30 2.21 16.64
C GLU A 73 -23.45 3.50 16.61
N ARG A 74 -22.21 3.44 17.09
CA ARG A 74 -21.32 4.62 17.19
C ARG A 74 -19.92 4.30 16.69
N MET A 75 -19.28 5.29 16.08
CA MET A 75 -17.92 5.16 15.58
C MET A 75 -16.93 5.09 16.75
N HIS A 76 -16.50 3.88 17.12
CA HIS A 76 -15.48 3.68 18.13
C HIS A 76 -14.11 3.50 17.47
N LEU A 77 -13.21 4.48 17.66
CA LEU A 77 -11.88 4.51 17.04
C LEU A 77 -11.07 3.24 17.33
N ALA A 78 -11.09 2.75 18.57
CA ALA A 78 -10.38 1.53 18.96
C ALA A 78 -10.90 0.28 18.22
N THR A 79 -12.21 0.19 18.01
CA THR A 79 -12.84 -0.91 17.27
C THR A 79 -12.55 -0.81 15.77
N ILE A 80 -12.49 0.40 15.20
CA ILE A 80 -12.04 0.60 13.81
C ILE A 80 -10.57 0.20 13.66
N CYS A 81 -9.72 0.63 14.58
CA CYS A 81 -8.32 0.25 14.61
C CYS A 81 -8.15 -1.27 14.67
N ALA A 82 -8.95 -1.97 15.50
CA ALA A 82 -9.00 -3.43 15.51
C ALA A 82 -9.38 -4.00 14.13
N GLY A 83 -10.41 -3.46 13.48
CA GLY A 83 -10.83 -3.87 12.13
C GLY A 83 -9.75 -3.67 11.06
N LEU A 84 -9.01 -2.56 11.11
CA LEU A 84 -7.87 -2.33 10.22
C LEU A 84 -6.75 -3.35 10.47
N LEU A 85 -6.47 -3.71 11.72
CA LEU A 85 -5.50 -4.77 12.04
C LEU A 85 -5.99 -6.15 11.59
N VAL A 86 -7.30 -6.44 11.59
CA VAL A 86 -7.84 -7.67 10.97
C VAL A 86 -7.52 -7.69 9.48
N CYS A 87 -7.68 -6.55 8.79
CA CYS A 87 -7.31 -6.44 7.38
C CYS A 87 -5.80 -6.71 7.19
N SER A 88 -4.95 -6.13 8.03
CA SER A 88 -3.50 -6.39 8.02
C SER A 88 -3.15 -7.86 8.27
N LEU A 89 -3.85 -8.54 9.19
CA LEU A 89 -3.64 -9.97 9.44
C LEU A 89 -3.99 -10.81 8.21
N CYS A 90 -5.12 -10.55 7.56
CA CYS A 90 -5.52 -11.25 6.34
C CYS A 90 -4.55 -10.99 5.19
N LEU A 91 -4.08 -9.74 5.05
CA LEU A 91 -3.07 -9.32 4.09
C LEU A 91 -1.77 -10.12 4.26
N LEU A 92 -1.26 -10.24 5.50
CA LEU A 92 -0.05 -11.02 5.79
C LEU A 92 -0.20 -12.49 5.38
N GLN A 93 -1.41 -13.04 5.49
CA GLN A 93 -1.79 -14.41 5.12
C GLN A 93 -2.22 -14.56 3.64
N THR A 94 -2.03 -13.53 2.81
CA THR A 94 -2.44 -13.47 1.40
C THR A 94 -3.93 -13.77 1.14
N GLN A 95 -4.78 -13.57 2.15
CA GLN A 95 -6.22 -13.78 2.06
C GLN A 95 -6.94 -12.53 1.55
N PRO A 96 -8.06 -12.68 0.82
CA PRO A 96 -8.92 -11.55 0.46
C PRO A 96 -9.39 -10.77 1.68
N TRP A 97 -9.10 -9.48 1.70
CA TRP A 97 -9.22 -8.60 2.85
C TRP A 97 -9.96 -7.29 2.56
N THR A 98 -10.02 -6.83 1.30
CA THR A 98 -10.64 -5.54 0.95
C THR A 98 -12.14 -5.49 1.28
N LYS A 99 -12.82 -6.64 1.28
CA LYS A 99 -14.20 -6.78 1.78
C LYS A 99 -14.38 -6.31 3.23
N TYR A 100 -13.35 -6.43 4.07
CA TYR A 100 -13.42 -5.99 5.46
C TYR A 100 -13.34 -4.45 5.56
N LEU A 101 -12.66 -3.78 4.62
CA LEU A 101 -12.73 -2.32 4.51
C LEU A 101 -14.14 -1.86 4.20
N GLU A 102 -14.81 -2.53 3.26
CA GLU A 102 -16.19 -2.24 2.88
C GLU A 102 -17.14 -2.42 4.07
N LEU A 103 -16.99 -3.52 4.83
CA LEU A 103 -17.75 -3.72 6.06
C LEU A 103 -17.51 -2.62 7.10
N ILE A 104 -16.27 -2.15 7.29
CA ILE A 104 -15.97 -1.04 8.21
C ILE A 104 -16.67 0.24 7.74
N VAL A 105 -16.60 0.53 6.43
CA VAL A 105 -17.23 1.72 5.83
C VAL A 105 -18.75 1.67 5.97
N ASP A 106 -19.36 0.51 5.75
CA ASP A 106 -20.81 0.34 5.79
C ASP A 106 -21.35 0.36 7.23
N VAL A 107 -20.70 -0.37 8.16
CA VAL A 107 -21.14 -0.43 9.57
C VAL A 107 -21.17 0.96 10.20
N TYR A 108 -20.19 1.81 9.88
CA TYR A 108 -20.10 3.15 10.45
C TYR A 108 -20.69 4.24 9.55
N ASP A 109 -21.33 3.89 8.43
CA ASP A 109 -21.89 4.81 7.44
C ASP A 109 -20.88 5.91 7.04
N LEU A 110 -19.62 5.51 6.81
CA LEU A 110 -18.53 6.46 6.57
C LEU A 110 -18.72 7.22 5.27
N ARG A 111 -19.37 6.63 4.24
CA ARG A 111 -19.65 7.33 2.98
C ARG A 111 -20.50 8.59 3.22
N THR A 112 -21.56 8.47 4.02
CA THR A 112 -22.44 9.59 4.35
C THR A 112 -21.74 10.57 5.26
N LYS A 113 -21.04 10.10 6.29
CA LYS A 113 -20.34 10.95 7.26
C LYS A 113 -19.16 11.71 6.66
N LEU A 114 -18.41 11.11 5.73
CA LEU A 114 -17.32 11.77 5.02
C LEU A 114 -17.83 12.76 3.96
N SER A 115 -19.09 12.64 3.54
CA SER A 115 -19.69 13.57 2.57
C SER A 115 -20.29 14.83 3.22
N ASN A 116 -20.39 14.88 4.56
CA ASN A 116 -21.06 15.95 5.28
C ASN A 116 -20.16 16.54 6.37
N VAL A 117 -19.90 17.84 6.30
CA VAL A 117 -19.11 18.56 7.32
C VAL A 117 -19.76 18.45 8.71
N GLY A 118 -18.95 18.26 9.74
CA GLY A 118 -19.40 18.19 11.14
C GLY A 118 -19.86 16.81 11.63
N GLN A 119 -19.91 15.79 10.76
CA GLN A 119 -20.28 14.41 11.14
C GLN A 119 -19.10 13.57 11.67
N ILE A 120 -17.88 14.03 11.47
CA ILE A 120 -16.64 13.34 11.85
C ILE A 120 -15.74 14.32 12.62
N SER A 121 -15.16 13.84 13.72
CA SER A 121 -14.22 14.59 14.53
C SER A 121 -12.95 14.96 13.74
N ASN A 122 -12.37 16.13 14.05
CA ASN A 122 -11.13 16.62 13.47
C ASN A 122 -9.90 16.37 14.37
N ASP A 123 -9.97 15.40 15.27
CA ASP A 123 -8.83 15.06 16.12
C ASP A 123 -7.80 14.18 15.37
N LEU A 124 -6.57 14.21 15.86
CA LEU A 124 -5.42 13.51 15.27
C LEU A 124 -5.66 12.00 15.11
N HIS A 125 -6.34 11.35 16.06
CA HIS A 125 -6.57 9.90 16.02
C HIS A 125 -7.61 9.53 14.97
N THR A 126 -8.70 10.31 14.88
CA THR A 126 -9.70 10.14 13.83
C THR A 126 -9.07 10.36 12.45
N GLN A 127 -8.29 11.43 12.29
CA GLN A 127 -7.56 11.68 11.04
C GLN A 127 -6.64 10.51 10.68
N HIS A 128 -5.83 10.04 11.62
CA HIS A 128 -4.91 8.93 11.39
C HIS A 128 -5.64 7.68 10.89
N LEU A 129 -6.71 7.26 11.56
CA LEU A 129 -7.44 6.05 11.17
C LEU A 129 -8.12 6.18 9.79
N LEU A 130 -8.62 7.37 9.46
CA LEU A 130 -9.19 7.63 8.13
C LEU A 130 -8.13 7.65 7.03
N GLU A 131 -6.92 8.15 7.35
CA GLU A 131 -5.78 8.10 6.44
C GLU A 131 -5.30 6.66 6.22
N VAL A 132 -5.16 5.84 7.28
CA VAL A 132 -4.83 4.42 7.15
C VAL A 132 -5.86 3.70 6.29
N LEU A 133 -7.15 3.87 6.59
CA LEU A 133 -8.23 3.30 5.81
C LEU A 133 -8.17 3.76 4.34
N GLY A 134 -7.86 5.04 4.10
CA GLY A 134 -7.72 5.61 2.77
C GLY A 134 -6.54 5.05 1.98
N VAL A 135 -5.39 4.83 2.61
CA VAL A 135 -4.19 4.23 1.99
C VAL A 135 -4.46 2.76 1.64
N MET A 136 -5.04 2.00 2.56
CA MET A 136 -5.44 0.61 2.34
C MET A 136 -6.48 0.47 1.21
N ASP A 137 -7.31 1.50 1.03
CA ASP A 137 -8.34 1.54 0.00
C ASP A 137 -7.85 2.09 -1.36
N LEU A 138 -6.58 2.49 -1.51
CA LEU A 138 -6.09 3.00 -2.78
C LEU A 138 -6.24 1.95 -3.91
N PRO A 139 -6.62 2.37 -5.12
CA PRO A 139 -6.89 1.44 -6.21
C PRO A 139 -5.64 0.74 -6.74
N SER A 140 -4.48 1.40 -6.70
CA SER A 140 -3.20 0.87 -7.19
C SER A 140 -2.37 0.15 -6.12
N SER A 141 -2.84 0.12 -4.88
CA SER A 141 -2.08 -0.38 -3.75
C SER A 141 -2.33 -1.87 -3.47
N VAL A 142 -3.29 -2.48 -4.18
CA VAL A 142 -3.72 -3.86 -3.98
C VAL A 142 -3.79 -4.58 -5.31
N ILE A 143 -2.97 -5.62 -5.47
CA ILE A 143 -3.01 -6.54 -6.60
C ILE A 143 -4.04 -7.64 -6.34
N GLY A 144 -4.82 -7.98 -7.35
CA GLY A 144 -5.83 -9.03 -7.28
C GLY A 144 -7.13 -8.58 -6.63
N ARG A 145 -7.31 -7.27 -6.46
CA ARG A 145 -8.44 -6.67 -5.76
C ARG A 145 -9.78 -7.17 -6.31
N VAL A 146 -10.61 -7.71 -5.43
CA VAL A 146 -11.93 -8.29 -5.77
C VAL A 146 -13.00 -7.20 -5.80
N ASN A 147 -13.03 -6.34 -4.79
CA ASN A 147 -14.01 -5.25 -4.67
C ASN A 147 -13.40 -3.92 -5.13
N PRO A 148 -14.11 -3.10 -5.93
CA PRO A 148 -13.61 -1.78 -6.32
C PRO A 148 -13.16 -0.92 -5.12
N SER A 149 -12.21 -0.01 -5.37
CA SER A 149 -11.84 0.99 -4.37
C SER A 149 -13.08 1.80 -3.93
N ILE A 150 -13.24 1.97 -2.63
CA ILE A 150 -14.36 2.71 -2.04
C ILE A 150 -14.22 4.21 -2.33
N GLY A 151 -12.98 4.69 -2.43
CA GLY A 151 -12.62 6.08 -2.60
C GLY A 151 -12.52 6.83 -1.26
N VAL A 152 -12.19 6.14 -0.17
CA VAL A 152 -12.14 6.74 1.19
C VAL A 152 -11.20 7.94 1.22
N TRP A 153 -10.00 7.81 0.63
CA TRP A 153 -9.05 8.91 0.56
C TRP A 153 -9.67 10.15 -0.10
N LYS A 154 -10.28 10.00 -1.29
CA LYS A 154 -10.91 11.12 -2.02
C LYS A 154 -12.03 11.78 -1.20
N LEU A 155 -12.88 10.99 -0.56
CA LEU A 155 -13.97 11.49 0.28
C LEU A 155 -13.41 12.29 1.47
N PHE A 156 -12.39 11.74 2.14
CA PHE A 156 -11.75 12.42 3.26
C PHE A 156 -11.06 13.72 2.84
N ARG A 157 -10.37 13.73 1.70
CA ARG A 157 -9.71 14.95 1.19
C ARG A 157 -10.72 16.02 0.77
N ARG A 158 -11.85 15.64 0.19
CA ARG A 158 -12.96 16.57 -0.10
C ARG A 158 -13.55 17.14 1.18
N LEU A 159 -13.78 16.32 2.20
CA LEU A 159 -14.24 16.79 3.51
C LEU A 159 -13.29 17.84 4.10
N GLN A 160 -11.99 17.72 3.86
CA GLN A 160 -11.00 18.70 4.32
C GLN A 160 -11.00 19.99 3.48
N ASP A 161 -11.34 19.93 2.19
CA ASP A 161 -11.49 21.13 1.35
C ASP A 161 -12.60 22.05 1.86
N ASP A 162 -13.66 21.47 2.44
CA ASP A 162 -14.80 22.20 2.98
C ASP A 162 -14.56 22.74 4.41
N ARG A 163 -13.37 22.53 4.99
CA ARG A 163 -12.99 23.01 6.33
C ARG A 163 -12.17 24.30 6.25
N ASP A 164 -12.31 25.15 7.28
CA ASP A 164 -11.54 26.40 7.39
C ASP A 164 -10.02 26.17 7.44
N GLU A 165 -9.58 25.06 8.02
CA GLU A 165 -8.16 24.67 8.11
C GLU A 165 -7.61 24.13 6.78
N GLY A 166 -8.48 23.78 5.83
CA GLY A 166 -8.14 23.16 4.56
C GLY A 166 -7.57 21.75 4.68
N ARG A 167 -6.90 21.30 3.62
CA ARG A 167 -6.26 19.98 3.55
C ARG A 167 -5.09 19.85 4.51
N ALA A 168 -5.03 18.74 5.23
CA ALA A 168 -3.80 18.33 5.90
C ALA A 168 -2.67 18.16 4.88
N THR A 169 -1.52 18.78 5.15
CA THR A 169 -0.31 18.71 4.30
C THR A 169 0.72 17.74 4.89
N GLY A 170 1.89 17.63 4.25
CA GLY A 170 2.99 16.80 4.73
C GLY A 170 2.82 15.31 4.42
N VAL A 171 3.50 14.48 5.22
CA VAL A 171 3.68 13.04 4.99
C VAL A 171 2.65 12.23 5.78
N GLU A 172 1.97 11.30 5.11
CA GLU A 172 1.09 10.32 5.74
C GLU A 172 1.93 9.28 6.50
N VAL A 173 1.49 8.90 7.71
CA VAL A 173 2.34 8.21 8.69
C VAL A 173 2.55 6.73 8.38
N VAL A 174 1.57 6.03 7.83
CA VAL A 174 1.67 4.59 7.55
C VAL A 174 2.51 4.33 6.30
N SER A 175 2.13 4.92 5.17
CA SER A 175 2.81 4.76 3.88
C SER A 175 4.13 5.52 3.79
N GLY A 176 4.31 6.57 4.60
CA GLY A 176 5.44 7.48 4.47
C GLY A 176 5.45 8.30 3.19
N ILE A 177 4.32 8.36 2.48
CA ILE A 177 4.15 9.09 1.24
C ILE A 177 3.54 10.47 1.51
N PRO A 178 3.96 11.53 0.80
CA PRO A 178 3.32 12.83 0.91
C PRO A 178 1.85 12.74 0.54
N ARG A 179 0.98 13.36 1.36
CA ARG A 179 -0.47 13.37 1.11
C ARG A 179 -0.82 13.92 -0.28
N SER A 180 -0.03 14.87 -0.78
CA SER A 180 -0.16 15.44 -2.13
C SER A 180 0.14 14.44 -3.24
N LEU A 181 1.02 13.46 -3.01
CA LEU A 181 1.30 12.37 -3.96
C LEU A 181 0.21 11.29 -3.86
N LEU A 182 -0.25 10.97 -2.65
CA LEU A 182 -1.41 10.08 -2.42
C LEU A 182 -2.69 10.63 -3.07
N ASP A 183 -2.88 11.95 -3.10
CA ASP A 183 -3.98 12.60 -3.81
C ASP A 183 -3.99 12.26 -5.31
N ILE A 184 -2.81 12.03 -5.93
CA ILE A 184 -2.70 11.59 -7.33
C ILE A 184 -3.10 10.11 -7.44
N PHE A 185 -2.52 9.25 -6.59
CA PHE A 185 -2.82 7.82 -6.55
C PHE A 185 -4.30 7.51 -6.32
N ALA A 186 -4.95 8.26 -5.43
CA ALA A 186 -6.37 8.08 -5.14
C ALA A 186 -7.29 8.31 -6.36
N SER A 187 -6.78 9.03 -7.37
CA SER A 187 -7.50 9.36 -8.61
C SER A 187 -6.96 8.64 -9.85
N ILE A 188 -5.99 7.72 -9.67
CA ILE A 188 -5.28 7.08 -10.78
C ILE A 188 -6.22 6.32 -11.71
N MET A 189 -7.33 5.75 -11.19
CA MET A 189 -8.35 5.02 -11.94
C MET A 189 -9.49 5.87 -12.48
N ASP A 190 -9.68 7.10 -11.99
CA ASP A 190 -10.84 7.93 -12.38
C ASP A 190 -10.58 8.79 -13.62
N ASN A 191 -9.32 9.17 -13.82
CA ASN A 191 -8.94 10.15 -14.83
C ASN A 191 -8.36 9.49 -16.08
N ASP A 192 -8.33 10.25 -17.17
CA ASP A 192 -7.58 9.86 -18.37
C ASP A 192 -6.09 9.57 -18.04
N PRO A 193 -5.49 8.51 -18.61
CA PRO A 193 -4.10 8.17 -18.37
C PRO A 193 -3.11 9.32 -18.66
N GLU A 194 -3.31 10.12 -19.71
CA GLU A 194 -2.39 11.22 -20.04
C GLU A 194 -2.48 12.36 -19.03
N TYR A 195 -3.69 12.65 -18.54
CA TYR A 195 -3.88 13.62 -17.46
C TYR A 195 -3.21 13.15 -16.16
N THR A 196 -3.40 11.88 -15.81
CA THR A 196 -2.83 11.28 -14.60
C THR A 196 -1.31 11.25 -14.65
N GLU A 197 -0.73 10.88 -15.79
CA GLU A 197 0.71 10.93 -16.00
C GLU A 197 1.27 12.35 -15.85
N THR A 198 0.58 13.34 -16.42
CA THR A 198 0.96 14.76 -16.29
C THR A 198 0.95 15.20 -14.82
N ARG A 199 -0.04 14.77 -14.04
CA ARG A 199 -0.12 15.06 -12.60
C ARG A 199 1.08 14.51 -11.82
N PHE A 200 1.60 13.35 -12.16
CA PHE A 200 2.83 12.80 -11.55
C PHE A 200 4.09 13.59 -11.95
N TRP A 201 4.15 14.14 -13.16
CA TRP A 201 5.24 15.01 -13.58
C TRP A 201 5.19 16.39 -12.93
N ASP A 202 3.99 16.94 -12.79
CA ASP A 202 3.73 18.26 -12.19
C ASP A 202 3.65 18.21 -10.65
N TRP A 203 3.85 17.03 -10.04
CA TRP A 203 3.83 16.91 -8.59
C TRP A 203 4.93 17.80 -7.97
N PRO A 204 4.57 18.74 -7.07
CA PRO A 204 5.49 19.79 -6.62
C PRO A 204 6.61 19.29 -5.70
N GLY A 205 6.57 18.02 -5.30
CA GLY A 205 7.45 17.48 -4.27
C GLY A 205 6.98 17.77 -2.86
N GLN A 206 7.77 17.31 -1.90
CA GLN A 206 7.65 17.57 -0.47
C GLN A 206 9.07 17.75 0.07
N VAL A 207 9.25 18.61 1.07
CA VAL A 207 10.54 18.72 1.77
C VAL A 207 10.62 17.58 2.78
N GLY A 208 11.70 16.80 2.73
CA GLY A 208 11.98 15.69 3.64
C GLY A 208 13.46 15.33 3.65
N GLU A 209 13.78 14.23 4.33
CA GLU A 209 15.14 13.71 4.40
C GLU A 209 15.59 13.08 3.07
N SER A 210 16.90 12.95 2.88
CA SER A 210 17.47 12.45 1.63
C SER A 210 16.89 11.10 1.19
N LEU A 211 16.72 10.16 2.12
CA LEU A 211 16.18 8.84 1.82
C LEU A 211 14.67 8.86 1.58
N GLN A 212 13.94 9.71 2.29
CA GLN A 212 12.52 9.92 2.03
C GLN A 212 12.30 10.47 0.61
N CYS A 213 13.15 11.41 0.15
CA CYS A 213 13.07 11.92 -1.22
C CYS A 213 13.24 10.81 -2.27
N HIS A 214 14.20 9.89 -2.10
CA HIS A 214 14.35 8.75 -3.00
C HIS A 214 13.15 7.80 -2.94
N TYR A 215 12.61 7.57 -1.75
CA TYR A 215 11.40 6.76 -1.56
C TYR A 215 10.18 7.35 -2.27
N TRP A 216 9.99 8.67 -2.18
CA TRP A 216 8.90 9.35 -2.88
C TRP A 216 9.08 9.35 -4.40
N GLU A 217 10.32 9.48 -4.88
CA GLU A 217 10.63 9.32 -6.30
C GLU A 217 10.36 7.90 -6.79
N CYS A 218 10.66 6.87 -6.00
CA CYS A 218 10.30 5.49 -6.32
C CYS A 218 8.80 5.35 -6.56
N TRP A 219 7.98 5.85 -5.64
CA TRP A 219 6.52 5.81 -5.78
C TRP A 219 6.03 6.61 -6.98
N ARG A 220 6.50 7.85 -7.16
CA ARG A 220 6.09 8.70 -8.28
C ARG A 220 6.42 8.08 -9.63
N LEU A 221 7.63 7.57 -9.81
CA LEU A 221 8.08 6.95 -11.05
C LEU A 221 7.36 5.61 -11.30
N ALA A 222 7.13 4.81 -10.26
CA ALA A 222 6.32 3.60 -10.34
C ALA A 222 4.88 3.89 -10.76
N GLY A 223 4.25 4.94 -10.22
CA GLY A 223 2.92 5.38 -10.63
C GLY A 223 2.84 5.80 -12.11
N ILE A 224 3.90 6.43 -12.63
CA ILE A 224 4.00 6.75 -14.07
C ILE A 224 4.07 5.45 -14.91
N LEU A 225 4.87 4.46 -14.47
CA LEU A 225 4.94 3.17 -15.16
C LEU A 225 3.61 2.43 -15.12
N GLU A 226 2.90 2.45 -13.99
CA GLU A 226 1.57 1.85 -13.86
C GLU A 226 0.58 2.45 -14.86
N VAL A 227 0.50 3.78 -14.93
CA VAL A 227 -0.39 4.50 -15.85
C VAL A 227 -0.08 4.13 -17.30
N ARG A 228 1.21 4.09 -17.67
CA ARG A 228 1.66 3.69 -19.01
C ARG A 228 1.33 2.24 -19.32
N ARG A 229 1.56 1.32 -18.37
CA ARG A 229 1.25 -0.10 -18.50
C ARG A 229 -0.24 -0.32 -18.70
N ARG A 230 -1.09 0.32 -17.90
CA ARG A 230 -2.55 0.25 -18.07
C ARG A 230 -2.97 0.72 -19.46
N ARG A 231 -2.42 1.83 -19.95
CA ARG A 231 -2.69 2.31 -21.33
C ARG A 231 -2.29 1.27 -22.37
N ARG A 232 -1.15 0.59 -22.21
CA ARG A 232 -0.75 -0.52 -23.11
C ARG A 232 -1.75 -1.69 -23.04
N MET A 233 -2.13 -2.10 -21.83
CA MET A 233 -3.11 -3.17 -21.61
C MET A 233 -4.47 -2.88 -22.25
N GLU A 234 -5.00 -1.67 -22.08
CA GLU A 234 -6.27 -1.24 -22.68
C GLU A 234 -6.21 -1.23 -24.21
N ARG A 235 -5.08 -0.79 -24.79
CA ARG A 235 -4.87 -0.81 -26.25
C ARG A 235 -4.80 -2.22 -26.78
N LYS A 236 -4.06 -3.11 -26.11
CA LYS A 236 -3.98 -4.54 -26.43
C LYS A 236 -5.36 -5.19 -26.38
N ALA A 237 -6.15 -4.90 -25.34
CA ALA A 237 -7.52 -5.39 -25.22
C ALA A 237 -8.45 -4.91 -26.35
N ARG A 238 -8.19 -3.73 -26.92
CA ARG A 238 -8.89 -3.18 -28.09
C ARG A 238 -8.32 -3.66 -29.43
N GLY A 239 -7.30 -4.53 -29.43
CA GLY A 239 -6.62 -4.98 -30.65
C GLY A 239 -5.83 -3.89 -31.39
N LEU A 240 -5.52 -2.78 -30.71
CA LEU A 240 -4.73 -1.69 -31.28
C LEU A 240 -3.24 -2.03 -31.20
N PRO A 241 -2.43 -1.67 -32.22
CA PRO A 241 -1.00 -1.90 -32.18
C PRO A 241 -0.34 -1.14 -31.02
N ASP A 242 0.70 -1.74 -30.45
CA ASP A 242 1.64 -1.10 -29.54
C ASP A 242 2.38 0.01 -30.30
N ARG A 243 1.77 1.19 -30.40
CA ARG A 243 2.50 2.41 -30.77
C ARG A 243 3.08 2.99 -29.50
N GLU A 244 4.40 2.90 -29.35
CA GLU A 244 5.15 3.75 -28.43
C GLU A 244 5.20 5.22 -28.92
N ASP A 245 4.90 5.47 -30.20
CA ASP A 245 5.45 6.64 -30.88
C ASP A 245 4.43 7.34 -31.81
N GLY A 246 3.68 8.34 -31.32
CA GLY A 246 2.84 9.12 -32.24
C GLY A 246 1.89 10.15 -31.65
N THR A 247 1.66 10.14 -30.34
CA THR A 247 1.11 11.29 -29.62
C THR A 247 2.29 11.98 -28.94
N SER A 248 2.48 13.29 -29.19
CA SER A 248 3.47 14.13 -28.51
C SER A 248 3.44 13.85 -27.00
N ARG A 249 4.33 12.99 -26.51
CA ARG A 249 4.42 12.64 -25.09
C ARG A 249 5.03 13.84 -24.38
N LYS A 250 4.28 14.42 -23.45
CA LYS A 250 4.83 15.38 -22.50
C LYS A 250 5.60 14.61 -21.42
N GLY A 251 6.82 14.16 -21.73
CA GLY A 251 7.70 13.54 -20.74
C GLY A 251 8.71 12.54 -21.32
N PRO A 252 9.67 12.07 -20.50
CA PRO A 252 10.69 11.09 -20.88
C PRO A 252 10.11 9.73 -21.27
N ASP A 253 10.83 8.95 -22.08
CA ASP A 253 10.44 7.60 -22.46
C ASP A 253 10.42 6.60 -21.29
N THR A 254 9.74 5.46 -21.47
CA THR A 254 9.56 4.43 -20.42
C THR A 254 10.90 3.90 -19.93
N GLU A 255 11.86 3.73 -20.83
CA GLU A 255 13.22 3.35 -20.49
C GLU A 255 13.91 4.35 -19.56
N VAL A 256 13.74 5.66 -19.81
CA VAL A 256 14.31 6.71 -18.94
C VAL A 256 13.62 6.74 -17.58
N VAL A 257 12.30 6.58 -17.53
CA VAL A 257 11.53 6.50 -16.28
C VAL A 257 11.99 5.28 -15.46
N LEU A 258 12.12 4.12 -16.10
CA LEU A 258 12.58 2.89 -15.46
C LEU A 258 14.01 3.03 -14.94
N CYS A 259 14.93 3.60 -15.73
CA CYS A 259 16.31 3.84 -15.31
C CYS A 259 16.38 4.71 -14.04
N ARG A 260 15.57 5.78 -13.97
CA ARG A 260 15.48 6.66 -12.78
C ARG A 260 14.87 5.95 -11.58
N LEU A 261 13.86 5.10 -11.81
CA LEU A 261 13.25 4.29 -10.76
C LEU A 261 14.27 3.30 -10.18
N ILE A 262 14.97 2.55 -11.03
CA ILE A 262 16.02 1.61 -10.63
C ILE A 262 17.14 2.34 -9.86
N SER A 263 17.54 3.53 -10.31
CA SER A 263 18.56 4.33 -9.60
C SER A 263 18.11 4.73 -8.20
N SER A 264 16.82 5.05 -8.03
CA SER A 264 16.26 5.43 -6.72
C SER A 264 16.10 4.21 -5.80
N ILE A 265 15.71 3.06 -6.36
CA ILE A 265 15.65 1.77 -5.66
C ILE A 265 17.06 1.35 -5.19
N ASP A 266 18.07 1.43 -6.05
CA ASP A 266 19.47 1.12 -5.73
C ASP A 266 20.00 2.00 -4.58
N ALA A 267 19.70 3.30 -4.62
CA ALA A 267 20.09 4.23 -3.56
C ALA A 267 19.47 3.86 -2.21
N LEU A 268 18.19 3.47 -2.19
CA LEU A 268 17.50 3.03 -0.97
C LEU A 268 18.02 1.69 -0.46
N GLN A 269 18.27 0.72 -1.35
CA GLN A 269 18.80 -0.59 -0.96
C GLN A 269 20.19 -0.46 -0.32
N LYS A 270 21.09 0.30 -0.94
CA LYS A 270 22.43 0.58 -0.37
C LYS A 270 22.34 1.34 0.95
N ALA A 271 21.39 2.28 1.06
CA ALA A 271 21.19 3.00 2.29
C ALA A 271 20.62 2.12 3.41
N PHE A 272 19.80 1.12 3.10
CA PHE A 272 19.25 0.17 4.06
C PHE A 272 20.33 -0.76 4.64
N GLU A 273 21.35 -1.10 3.84
CA GLU A 273 22.50 -1.91 4.28
C GLU A 273 23.40 -1.18 5.29
N GLU A 274 23.30 0.16 5.38
CA GLU A 274 24.05 0.96 6.33
C GLU A 274 23.46 0.89 7.74
N PRO A 275 24.21 0.44 8.77
CA PRO A 275 23.69 0.26 10.13
C PRO A 275 23.04 1.51 10.74
N ARG A 276 23.53 2.71 10.38
CA ARG A 276 22.98 3.99 10.85
C ARG A 276 21.54 4.24 10.40
N ASN A 277 21.08 3.61 9.32
CA ASN A 277 19.78 3.85 8.70
C ASN A 277 18.73 2.78 9.06
N GLN A 278 19.08 1.79 9.89
CA GLN A 278 18.16 0.69 10.27
C GLN A 278 16.92 1.14 11.06
N HIS A 279 16.86 2.41 11.48
CA HIS A 279 15.69 3.00 12.12
C HIS A 279 14.61 3.43 11.12
N LEU A 280 14.96 3.57 9.84
CA LEU A 280 14.04 3.97 8.77
C LEU A 280 13.32 2.74 8.23
N LEU A 281 11.98 2.80 8.17
CA LEU A 281 11.16 1.69 7.70
C LEU A 281 10.78 1.82 6.22
N VAL A 282 11.40 2.77 5.49
CA VAL A 282 11.13 3.04 4.06
C VAL A 282 11.28 1.80 3.16
N HIS A 283 12.03 0.79 3.62
CA HIS A 283 12.18 -0.48 2.92
C HIS A 283 10.87 -1.26 2.84
N ASN A 284 9.99 -1.15 3.85
CA ASN A 284 8.69 -1.82 3.90
C ASN A 284 7.76 -1.37 2.76
N GLY A 285 7.90 -0.13 2.28
CA GLY A 285 7.09 0.44 1.20
C GLY A 285 7.71 0.30 -0.20
N LEU A 286 8.84 -0.39 -0.35
CA LEU A 286 9.42 -0.69 -1.67
C LEU A 286 8.63 -1.66 -2.55
N PRO A 287 7.77 -2.59 -2.04
CA PRO A 287 7.04 -3.53 -2.90
C PRO A 287 6.31 -2.86 -4.06
N TYR A 288 5.64 -1.72 -3.85
CA TYR A 288 4.95 -0.98 -4.92
C TYR A 288 5.88 -0.62 -6.09
N ALA A 289 7.07 -0.11 -5.77
CA ALA A 289 8.06 0.30 -6.75
C ALA A 289 8.71 -0.91 -7.46
N VAL A 290 9.06 -1.95 -6.70
CA VAL A 290 9.68 -3.17 -7.22
C VAL A 290 8.75 -3.90 -8.17
N VAL A 291 7.45 -3.99 -7.84
CA VAL A 291 6.46 -4.64 -8.71
C VAL A 291 6.31 -3.89 -10.03
N ASN A 292 6.10 -2.57 -9.98
CA ASN A 292 5.91 -1.78 -11.18
C ASN A 292 7.17 -1.76 -12.07
N ALA A 293 8.37 -1.75 -11.48
CA ALA A 293 9.61 -1.94 -12.23
C ALA A 293 9.72 -3.36 -12.82
N GLY A 294 9.42 -4.39 -12.02
CA GLY A 294 9.50 -5.81 -12.38
C GLY A 294 8.60 -6.21 -13.54
N LEU A 295 7.49 -5.51 -13.73
CA LEU A 295 6.55 -5.73 -14.84
C LEU A 295 7.02 -5.14 -16.19
N GLU A 296 8.08 -4.32 -16.21
CA GLU A 296 8.71 -3.81 -17.45
C GLU A 296 9.73 -4.81 -18.02
N VAL A 297 9.31 -6.08 -18.17
CA VAL A 297 10.17 -7.23 -18.46
C VAL A 297 11.03 -7.09 -19.72
N PRO A 298 10.52 -6.60 -20.87
CA PRO A 298 11.35 -6.45 -22.06
C PRO A 298 12.52 -5.48 -21.86
N LEU A 299 12.31 -4.39 -21.12
CA LEU A 299 13.38 -3.43 -20.80
C LEU A 299 14.39 -4.04 -19.81
N LEU A 300 13.92 -4.76 -18.79
CA LEU A 300 14.79 -5.46 -17.86
C LEU A 300 15.65 -6.54 -18.54
N LYS A 301 15.14 -7.22 -19.58
CA LYS A 301 15.91 -8.17 -20.39
C LYS A 301 17.01 -7.48 -21.21
N GLN A 302 16.81 -6.23 -21.62
CA GLN A 302 17.82 -5.43 -22.34
C GLN A 302 18.86 -4.84 -21.40
N HIS A 303 18.51 -4.64 -20.12
CA HIS A 303 19.38 -4.05 -19.10
C HIS A 303 19.57 -4.99 -17.89
N PRO A 304 20.44 -6.02 -18.00
CA PRO A 304 20.61 -7.03 -16.94
C PRO A 304 21.02 -6.46 -15.58
N THR A 305 21.74 -5.32 -15.56
CA THR A 305 22.12 -4.65 -14.32
C THR A 305 20.92 -4.11 -13.56
N TRP A 306 19.87 -3.67 -14.25
CA TRP A 306 18.63 -3.21 -13.60
C TRP A 306 17.89 -4.37 -12.97
N LYS A 307 17.86 -5.52 -13.65
CA LYS A 307 17.28 -6.75 -13.09
C LYS A 307 18.05 -7.20 -11.84
N ALA A 308 19.38 -7.11 -11.85
CA ALA A 308 20.21 -7.44 -10.70
C ALA A 308 19.87 -6.57 -9.48
N THR A 309 19.68 -5.26 -9.65
CA THR A 309 19.22 -4.37 -8.57
C THR A 309 17.89 -4.83 -7.96
N LEU A 310 16.91 -5.24 -8.79
CA LEU A 310 15.64 -5.76 -8.29
C LEU A 310 15.81 -7.09 -7.54
N ASP A 311 16.74 -7.94 -7.99
CA ASP A 311 17.07 -9.21 -7.32
C ASP A 311 17.75 -8.99 -5.96
N ASP A 312 18.60 -7.97 -5.83
CA ASP A 312 19.20 -7.59 -4.55
C ASP A 312 18.13 -7.15 -3.54
N VAL A 313 17.17 -6.33 -3.97
CA VAL A 313 16.03 -5.91 -3.13
C VAL A 313 15.14 -7.10 -2.77
N ARG A 314 14.86 -8.00 -3.72
CA ARG A 314 14.13 -9.25 -3.47
C ARG A 314 14.80 -10.07 -2.38
N ASN A 315 16.11 -10.26 -2.48
CA ASN A 315 16.87 -11.02 -1.48
C ASN A 315 16.82 -10.36 -0.10
N SER A 316 16.89 -9.02 -0.05
CA SER A 316 16.75 -8.24 1.18
C SER A 316 15.37 -8.39 1.81
N LEU A 317 14.30 -8.29 1.01
CA LEU A 317 12.92 -8.43 1.48
C LEU A 317 12.64 -9.87 1.96
N LEU A 318 13.07 -10.88 1.21
CA LEU A 318 12.91 -12.29 1.61
C LEU A 318 13.74 -12.65 2.85
N GLY A 319 14.91 -12.02 3.03
CA GLY A 319 15.76 -12.21 4.20
C GLY A 319 15.21 -11.55 5.47
N THR A 320 14.45 -10.47 5.33
CA THR A 320 13.91 -9.67 6.45
C THR A 320 12.48 -10.05 6.81
N ASP A 321 11.66 -10.36 5.80
CA ASP A 321 10.20 -10.51 5.88
C ASP A 321 9.73 -11.76 5.12
N SER A 322 10.08 -12.91 5.68
CA SER A 322 9.66 -14.20 5.15
C SER A 322 8.23 -14.55 5.60
N PHE A 323 7.27 -13.88 4.98
CA PHE A 323 5.83 -14.15 5.11
C PHE A 323 5.21 -14.43 3.75
N ASP A 324 4.06 -15.09 3.76
CA ASP A 324 3.40 -15.58 2.54
C ASP A 324 3.18 -14.47 1.50
N LEU A 325 2.92 -13.23 1.95
CA LEU A 325 2.75 -12.05 1.08
C LEU A 325 3.94 -11.82 0.14
N ILE A 326 5.14 -11.65 0.69
CA ILE A 326 6.33 -11.28 -0.10
C ILE A 326 6.73 -12.44 -1.01
N ASN A 327 6.64 -13.69 -0.53
CA ASN A 327 6.89 -14.88 -1.34
C ASN A 327 5.95 -14.93 -2.55
N THR A 328 4.64 -14.83 -2.30
CA THR A 328 3.60 -14.89 -3.34
C THR A 328 3.74 -13.75 -4.35
N LEU A 329 4.13 -12.56 -3.88
CA LEU A 329 4.37 -11.40 -4.74
C LEU A 329 5.51 -11.68 -5.74
N PHE A 330 6.63 -12.21 -5.26
CA PHE A 330 7.77 -12.52 -6.11
C PHE A 330 7.54 -13.72 -7.05
N GLU A 331 6.75 -14.72 -6.63
CA GLU A 331 6.30 -15.79 -7.52
C GLU A 331 5.53 -15.24 -8.73
N MET A 332 4.65 -14.25 -8.53
CA MET A 332 3.94 -13.59 -9.64
C MET A 332 4.86 -12.76 -10.53
N LEU A 333 5.93 -12.17 -9.98
CA LEU A 333 6.94 -11.48 -10.79
C LEU A 333 7.80 -12.46 -11.59
N ASP A 334 8.08 -13.65 -11.06
CA ASP A 334 8.75 -14.73 -11.80
C ASP A 334 7.90 -15.22 -12.97
N GLU A 335 6.58 -15.30 -12.80
CA GLU A 335 5.64 -15.59 -13.89
C GLU A 335 5.62 -14.50 -14.96
N ALA A 336 5.59 -13.22 -14.55
CA ALA A 336 5.70 -12.11 -15.49
C ALA A 336 7.01 -12.18 -16.28
N TRP A 337 8.12 -12.51 -15.60
CA TRP A 337 9.42 -12.68 -16.24
C TRP A 337 9.43 -13.81 -17.27
N ALA A 338 8.79 -14.94 -16.94
CA ALA A 338 8.64 -16.11 -17.80
C ALA A 338 7.75 -15.81 -19.03
N ASP A 339 6.63 -15.10 -18.84
CA ASP A 339 5.78 -14.59 -19.93
C ASP A 339 6.57 -13.67 -20.87
N GLY A 340 7.43 -12.83 -20.30
CA GLY A 340 8.39 -12.03 -21.05
C GLY A 340 7.82 -10.79 -21.73
N THR A 341 6.51 -10.52 -21.58
CA THR A 341 5.86 -9.35 -22.19
C THR A 341 5.77 -8.18 -21.21
N ASN A 342 5.52 -6.98 -21.73
CA ASN A 342 5.19 -5.77 -20.96
C ASN A 342 3.68 -5.69 -20.59
N SER A 343 2.96 -6.80 -20.78
CA SER A 343 1.50 -6.88 -20.78
C SER A 343 0.96 -8.07 -19.97
N PHE A 344 1.81 -8.68 -19.14
CA PHE A 344 1.41 -9.72 -18.20
C PHE A 344 0.32 -9.17 -17.26
N ASP A 345 -0.83 -9.83 -17.16
CA ASP A 345 -1.95 -9.38 -16.31
C ASP A 345 -1.81 -9.91 -14.87
N ILE A 346 -1.00 -9.21 -14.06
CA ILE A 346 -0.80 -9.56 -12.64
C ILE A 346 -2.09 -9.51 -11.81
N GLU A 347 -3.04 -8.62 -12.16
CA GLU A 347 -4.34 -8.50 -11.49
C GLU A 347 -5.21 -9.72 -11.77
N GLY A 348 -5.25 -10.17 -13.03
CA GLY A 348 -5.93 -11.40 -13.44
C GLY A 348 -5.29 -12.63 -12.81
N ALA A 349 -3.96 -12.70 -12.76
CA ALA A 349 -3.22 -13.81 -12.15
C ALA A 349 -3.57 -13.97 -10.66
N ALA A 350 -3.52 -12.88 -9.89
CA ALA A 350 -3.86 -12.89 -8.47
C ALA A 350 -5.33 -13.25 -8.22
N ARG A 351 -6.28 -12.67 -8.98
CA ARG A 351 -7.71 -12.99 -8.88
C ARG A 351 -8.00 -14.46 -9.18
N SER A 352 -7.31 -15.06 -10.15
CA SER A 352 -7.49 -16.48 -10.49
C SER A 352 -7.13 -17.43 -9.34
N ARG A 353 -6.29 -16.96 -8.40
CA ARG A 353 -5.86 -17.67 -7.20
C ARG A 353 -6.60 -17.26 -5.94
N ASN A 354 -7.58 -16.36 -6.06
CA ASN A 354 -8.30 -15.78 -4.93
C ASN A 354 -7.35 -15.10 -3.92
N LEU A 355 -6.37 -14.34 -4.44
CA LEU A 355 -5.38 -13.60 -3.66
C LEU A 355 -5.63 -12.10 -3.76
N GLU A 356 -5.42 -11.40 -2.64
CA GLU A 356 -5.31 -9.94 -2.62
C GLU A 356 -4.00 -9.56 -1.93
N LEU A 357 -3.05 -9.00 -2.70
CA LEU A 357 -1.74 -8.62 -2.18
C LEU A 357 -1.65 -7.10 -2.04
N ALA A 358 -1.41 -6.63 -0.83
CA ALA A 358 -1.02 -5.25 -0.62
C ALA A 358 0.45 -5.04 -1.00
N ILE A 359 0.73 -3.88 -1.60
CA ILE A 359 2.08 -3.50 -2.02
C ILE A 359 2.51 -2.12 -1.49
N PHE A 360 1.76 -1.55 -0.55
CA PHE A 360 1.98 -0.20 0.02
C PHE A 360 2.79 -0.18 1.30
#